data_AF-A0AAV5LWF1-F1
#
_entry.id   AF-A0AAV5LWF1-F1
#
_cell.length_a   1.000
_cell.length_b   1.000
_cell.length_c   1.000
_cell.angle_alpha   90.00
_cell.angle_beta   90.00
_cell.angle_gamma   90.00
#
_symmetry.space_group_name_H-M   'P 1'
#
loop_
_entity.id
_entity.type
_entity.pdbx_description
1 polymer ?
#
loop_
_entity_poly.entity_id
_entity_poly.type
_entity_poly.pdbx_seq_one_letter_code
_entity_poly.pdbx_strand_id
1 'polypeptide(L)'
;MKLIVCYHIDICEEPNWLPSDAQGFYIKDCKDVRSLDDMSGLQEVTDLRLCAVDGCDGLEFVVSSHYLKPLQNLESLYLCSLKNLNVVVGAVEAIAKSALLPAGTFSSLQKIEVDVCRKIKDLLPLRLLRYLQNLQTINVIASDQMEEIIWSDYEGGEEAPEKLTLPKLKTVILHELFALKSIYSGSTTVLICDSLKRIEIQLSEEIESVFWTGFNPLPTLEHLQLGRLDNLKSMFDEEVLA
;
A
#
# COMPACT_ATOMS: atom_id res chain seq x y z
N MET A 1 15.57 0.02 -18.10
CA MET A 1 14.78 0.91 -17.25
C MET A 1 15.24 2.33 -17.47
N LYS A 2 14.44 3.14 -18.16
CA LYS A 2 14.64 4.59 -18.27
C LYS A 2 13.99 5.26 -17.06
N LEU A 3 14.80 5.72 -16.11
CA LEU A 3 14.35 6.40 -14.88
C LEU A 3 14.52 7.92 -15.05
N ILE A 4 13.47 8.68 -14.79
CA ILE A 4 13.52 10.15 -14.73
C ILE A 4 13.60 10.58 -13.28
N VAL A 5 14.46 11.55 -12.97
CA VAL A 5 14.68 12.00 -11.60
C VAL A 5 14.38 13.50 -11.53
N CYS A 6 13.40 13.87 -10.71
CA CYS A 6 12.90 15.23 -10.58
C CYS A 6 13.15 15.71 -9.16
N TYR A 7 13.86 16.81 -9.01
CA TYR A 7 14.24 17.36 -7.70
C TYR A 7 13.44 18.61 -7.29
N HIS A 8 12.60 19.16 -8.18
CA HIS A 8 11.90 20.43 -7.98
C HIS A 8 10.50 20.45 -8.62
N ILE A 9 9.58 21.20 -7.98
CA ILE A 9 8.16 21.38 -8.33
C ILE A 9 7.93 21.77 -9.79
N ASP A 10 8.67 22.77 -10.29
CA ASP A 10 8.38 23.38 -11.59
C ASP A 10 8.43 22.35 -12.72
N ILE A 11 9.25 21.31 -12.55
CA ILE A 11 9.42 20.26 -13.55
C ILE A 11 8.18 19.38 -13.61
N CYS A 12 7.52 19.06 -12.50
CA CYS A 12 6.39 18.11 -12.51
C CYS A 12 5.10 18.71 -13.09
N GLU A 13 5.01 20.05 -13.15
CA GLU A 13 3.89 20.77 -13.77
C GLU A 13 4.04 20.90 -15.30
N GLU A 14 5.28 20.81 -15.82
CA GLU A 14 5.57 20.89 -17.25
C GLU A 14 5.03 19.66 -18.00
N PRO A 15 4.16 19.80 -19.01
CA PRO A 15 3.45 18.67 -19.63
C PRO A 15 4.32 17.56 -20.24
N ASN A 16 5.62 17.80 -20.44
CA ASN A 16 6.55 16.87 -21.07
C ASN A 16 7.73 16.46 -20.18
N TRP A 17 7.64 16.68 -18.86
CA TRP A 17 8.73 16.33 -17.95
C TRP A 17 9.02 14.83 -17.90
N LEU A 18 8.00 14.02 -18.20
CA LEU A 18 8.07 12.57 -18.25
C LEU A 18 7.91 12.10 -19.70
N PRO A 19 9.00 11.67 -20.36
CA PRO A 19 8.94 11.13 -21.72
C PRO A 19 8.06 9.88 -21.81
N SER A 20 7.39 9.65 -22.94
CA SER A 20 6.48 8.52 -23.14
C SER A 20 7.15 7.13 -23.07
N ASP A 21 8.46 7.07 -23.30
CA ASP A 21 9.32 5.88 -23.17
C ASP A 21 9.96 5.74 -21.78
N ALA A 22 9.61 6.61 -20.82
CA ALA A 22 10.04 6.48 -19.44
C ALA A 22 9.44 5.22 -18.81
N GLN A 23 10.28 4.48 -18.08
CA GLN A 23 9.87 3.27 -17.36
C GLN A 23 9.76 3.49 -15.85
N GLY A 24 10.19 4.66 -15.37
CA GLY A 24 9.96 5.06 -14.01
C GLY A 24 10.31 6.51 -13.75
N PHE A 25 9.87 7.01 -12.61
CA PHE A 25 10.31 8.30 -12.10
C PHE A 25 10.62 8.23 -10.60
N TYR A 26 11.51 9.12 -10.17
CA TYR A 26 11.75 9.47 -8.77
C TYR A 26 11.53 10.97 -8.63
N ILE A 27 10.56 11.37 -7.81
CA ILE A 27 10.27 12.76 -7.51
C ILE A 27 10.70 13.04 -6.08
N LYS A 28 11.40 14.16 -5.88
CA LYS A 28 11.84 14.63 -4.60
C LYS A 28 11.36 16.05 -4.31
N ASP A 29 10.95 16.29 -3.06
CA ASP A 29 10.66 17.61 -2.50
C ASP A 29 9.57 18.41 -3.27
N CYS A 30 8.60 17.72 -3.87
CA CYS A 30 7.46 18.32 -4.58
C CYS A 30 6.28 18.66 -3.63
N LYS A 31 5.92 19.94 -3.52
CA LYS A 31 4.97 20.45 -2.49
C LYS A 31 3.58 20.84 -3.00
N ASP A 32 3.40 21.04 -4.31
CA ASP A 32 2.16 21.57 -4.88
C ASP A 32 1.24 20.48 -5.46
N VAL A 33 1.73 19.24 -5.47
CA VAL A 33 1.00 18.08 -5.99
C VAL A 33 0.29 17.36 -4.84
N ARG A 34 -1.04 17.23 -4.93
CA ARG A 34 -1.86 16.50 -3.94
C ARG A 34 -1.96 15.02 -4.26
N SER A 35 -1.89 14.65 -5.53
CA SER A 35 -1.79 13.27 -6.00
C SER A 35 -1.04 13.11 -7.32
N LEU A 36 -0.68 11.87 -7.65
CA LEU A 36 -0.10 11.60 -8.97
C LEU A 36 -1.06 11.99 -10.11
N ASP A 37 -2.38 12.03 -9.89
CA ASP A 37 -3.34 12.45 -10.92
C ASP A 37 -3.12 13.91 -11.35
N ASP A 38 -2.55 14.75 -10.49
CA ASP A 38 -2.29 16.16 -10.78
C ASP A 38 -1.07 16.35 -11.72
N MET A 39 -0.29 15.29 -11.99
CA MET A 39 0.93 15.38 -12.81
C MET A 39 0.60 15.25 -14.30
N SER A 40 0.71 16.37 -15.02
CA SER A 40 0.38 16.52 -16.45
C SER A 40 1.10 15.53 -17.38
N GLY A 41 2.34 15.12 -17.06
CA GLY A 41 3.14 14.21 -17.88
C GLY A 41 2.80 12.71 -17.76
N LEU A 42 1.99 12.29 -16.80
CA LEU A 42 1.73 10.85 -16.60
C LEU A 42 0.81 10.24 -17.66
N GLN A 43 -0.07 11.02 -18.29
CA GLN A 43 -1.08 10.50 -19.22
C GLN A 43 -0.48 9.87 -20.48
N GLU A 44 0.71 10.33 -20.89
CA GLU A 44 1.38 9.91 -22.13
C GLU A 44 2.32 8.70 -21.95
N VAL A 45 2.56 8.27 -20.70
CA VAL A 45 3.48 7.17 -20.41
C VAL A 45 2.78 5.83 -20.54
N THR A 46 3.39 4.91 -21.28
CA THR A 46 2.77 3.62 -21.57
C THR A 46 3.38 2.43 -20.84
N ASP A 47 4.63 2.53 -20.38
CA ASP A 47 5.38 1.44 -19.73
C ASP A 47 5.95 1.86 -18.35
N LEU A 48 5.14 2.56 -17.55
CA LEU A 48 5.55 3.01 -16.22
C LEU A 48 5.60 1.83 -15.25
N ARG A 49 6.80 1.44 -14.81
CA ARG A 49 7.06 0.29 -13.93
C ARG A 49 7.51 0.69 -12.53
N LEU A 50 8.10 1.86 -12.36
CA LEU A 50 8.58 2.36 -11.06
C LEU A 50 8.09 3.78 -10.78
N CYS A 51 7.51 3.97 -9.60
CA CYS A 51 7.11 5.27 -9.07
C CYS A 51 7.77 5.42 -7.71
N ALA A 52 8.57 6.47 -7.53
CA ALA A 52 9.20 6.78 -6.26
C ALA A 52 8.98 8.25 -5.92
N VAL A 53 8.51 8.52 -4.71
CA VAL A 53 8.16 9.88 -4.25
C VAL A 53 8.76 10.08 -2.87
N ASP A 54 9.56 11.12 -2.69
CA ASP A 54 10.33 11.39 -1.48
C ASP A 54 10.21 12.87 -1.04
N GLY A 55 9.79 13.11 0.20
CA GLY A 55 9.71 14.48 0.75
C GLY A 55 8.63 15.37 0.09
N CYS A 56 7.69 14.76 -0.64
CA CYS A 56 6.59 15.46 -1.29
C CYS A 56 5.46 15.74 -0.30
N ASP A 57 5.66 16.73 0.56
CA ASP A 57 4.73 17.07 1.64
C ASP A 57 3.36 17.56 1.15
N GLY A 58 3.17 17.89 -0.15
CA GLY A 58 1.85 18.21 -0.70
C GLY A 58 0.95 16.99 -0.89
N LEU A 59 1.55 15.80 -1.01
CA LEU A 59 0.85 14.58 -1.40
C LEU A 59 -0.04 14.11 -0.25
N GLU A 60 -1.35 14.13 -0.48
CA GLU A 60 -2.36 13.64 0.48
C GLU A 60 -2.74 12.19 0.16
N PHE A 61 -2.84 11.85 -1.13
CA PHE A 61 -3.10 10.49 -1.61
C PHE A 61 -2.24 10.18 -2.84
N VAL A 62 -1.88 8.91 -3.06
CA VAL A 62 -1.08 8.54 -4.25
C VAL A 62 -1.93 8.71 -5.52
N VAL A 63 -3.19 8.27 -5.48
CA VAL A 63 -4.17 8.41 -6.56
C VAL A 63 -5.53 8.80 -6.00
N SER A 64 -6.33 9.57 -6.73
CA SER A 64 -7.57 10.19 -6.21
C SER A 64 -8.85 9.57 -6.74
N SER A 65 -8.84 8.98 -7.94
CA SER A 65 -9.93 8.20 -8.58
C SER A 65 -9.86 8.23 -10.12
N HIS A 66 -9.04 9.11 -10.69
CA HIS A 66 -8.90 9.19 -12.14
C HIS A 66 -8.15 7.96 -12.66
N TYR A 67 -8.63 7.43 -13.79
CA TYR A 67 -8.00 6.28 -14.42
C TYR A 67 -6.63 6.68 -14.99
N LEU A 68 -5.58 6.42 -14.23
CA LEU A 68 -4.21 6.44 -14.74
C LEU A 68 -3.88 5.05 -15.29
N LYS A 69 -4.14 4.86 -16.59
CA LYS A 69 -3.67 3.69 -17.35
C LYS A 69 -2.20 3.33 -17.08
N PRO A 70 -1.26 4.29 -16.97
CA PRO A 70 0.15 3.95 -16.69
C PRO A 70 0.33 3.17 -15.39
N LEU A 71 -0.51 3.39 -14.37
CA LEU A 71 -0.40 2.71 -13.08
C LEU A 71 -0.81 1.24 -13.10
N GLN A 72 -1.46 0.77 -14.18
CA GLN A 72 -1.72 -0.67 -14.35
C GLN A 72 -0.42 -1.46 -14.58
N ASN A 73 0.60 -0.84 -15.16
CA ASN A 73 1.91 -1.44 -15.45
C ASN A 73 2.92 -1.23 -14.32
N LEU A 74 2.54 -0.48 -13.28
CA LEU A 74 3.42 -0.18 -12.16
C LEU A 74 3.78 -1.46 -11.42
N GLU A 75 5.07 -1.76 -11.30
CA GLU A 75 5.60 -2.93 -10.60
C GLU A 75 6.12 -2.57 -9.21
N SER A 76 6.60 -1.34 -9.00
CA SER A 76 7.15 -0.89 -7.72
C SER A 76 6.69 0.52 -7.37
N LEU A 77 6.17 0.67 -6.15
CA LEU A 77 5.78 1.94 -5.55
C LEU A 77 6.63 2.18 -4.29
N TYR A 78 7.38 3.29 -4.27
CA TYR A 78 8.20 3.73 -3.14
C TYR A 78 7.73 5.11 -2.65
N LEU A 79 7.31 5.20 -1.40
CA LEU A 79 6.82 6.41 -0.76
C LEU A 79 7.69 6.70 0.46
N CYS A 80 8.36 7.85 0.47
CA CYS A 80 9.29 8.20 1.53
C CYS A 80 9.04 9.61 2.07
N SER A 81 9.06 9.77 3.39
CA SER A 81 9.03 11.09 4.05
C SER A 81 7.85 11.98 3.62
N LEU A 82 6.67 11.39 3.38
CA LEU A 82 5.48 12.11 2.92
C LEU A 82 4.62 12.52 4.13
N LYS A 83 4.79 13.77 4.61
CA LYS A 83 4.16 14.19 5.88
C LYS A 83 2.64 14.33 5.83
N ASN A 84 2.05 14.51 4.64
CA ASN A 84 0.61 14.68 4.49
C ASN A 84 -0.11 13.47 3.90
N LEU A 85 0.62 12.42 3.51
CA LEU A 85 0.02 11.21 2.95
C LEU A 85 -0.90 10.58 4.00
N ASN A 86 -2.19 10.47 3.67
CA ASN A 86 -3.21 9.92 4.56
C ASN A 86 -3.73 8.56 4.07
N VAL A 87 -3.79 8.32 2.76
CA VAL A 87 -4.29 7.09 2.14
C VAL A 87 -3.58 6.85 0.80
N VAL A 88 -3.39 5.60 0.39
CA VAL A 88 -2.82 5.30 -0.95
C VAL A 88 -3.81 5.69 -2.05
N VAL A 89 -5.09 5.45 -1.83
CA VAL A 89 -6.17 5.71 -2.79
C VAL A 89 -7.19 6.65 -2.15
N GLY A 90 -7.20 7.91 -2.57
CA GLY A 90 -8.19 8.91 -2.18
C GLY A 90 -9.56 8.58 -2.77
N ALA A 91 -10.61 8.96 -2.05
CA ALA A 91 -11.99 8.95 -2.54
C ALA A 91 -12.43 10.41 -2.76
N VAL A 92 -12.87 10.77 -3.96
CA VAL A 92 -13.40 12.11 -4.22
C VAL A 92 -14.79 12.25 -3.59
N GLU A 93 -14.93 13.17 -2.64
CA GLU A 93 -16.13 13.43 -1.83
C GLU A 93 -17.40 13.80 -2.64
N ALA A 94 -17.31 14.02 -3.95
CA ALA A 94 -18.45 14.30 -4.83
C ALA A 94 -19.13 13.04 -5.41
N ILE A 95 -18.51 11.86 -5.31
CA ILE A 95 -19.09 10.58 -5.75
C ILE A 95 -19.10 9.64 -4.56
N ALA A 96 -20.08 9.88 -3.70
CA ALA A 96 -20.40 9.08 -2.54
C ALA A 96 -20.42 7.56 -2.87
N LYS A 97 -19.69 6.80 -2.05
CA LYS A 97 -20.07 5.47 -1.53
C LYS A 97 -20.00 4.26 -2.46
N SER A 98 -19.57 4.42 -3.71
CA SER A 98 -19.40 3.26 -4.63
C SER A 98 -18.30 3.44 -5.67
N ALA A 99 -17.43 4.44 -5.51
CA ALA A 99 -16.34 4.69 -6.44
C ALA A 99 -15.33 3.54 -6.40
N LEU A 100 -15.64 2.49 -7.17
CA LEU A 100 -14.74 1.43 -7.53
C LEU A 100 -13.49 2.10 -8.09
N LEU A 101 -12.37 1.88 -7.40
CA LEU A 101 -11.05 1.99 -8.00
C LEU A 101 -11.13 1.53 -9.46
N PRO A 102 -10.64 2.34 -10.43
CA PRO A 102 -10.67 1.95 -11.81
C PRO A 102 -10.10 0.54 -11.98
N ALA A 103 -10.82 -0.31 -12.71
CA ALA A 103 -10.47 -1.72 -12.82
C ALA A 103 -9.00 -1.89 -13.23
N GLY A 104 -8.26 -2.69 -12.46
CA GLY A 104 -6.86 -3.00 -12.73
C GLY A 104 -5.84 -1.95 -12.27
N THR A 105 -6.25 -0.92 -11.52
CA THR A 105 -5.29 -0.04 -10.83
C THR A 105 -4.33 -0.89 -10.00
N PHE A 106 -3.01 -0.71 -10.20
CA PHE A 106 -1.95 -1.51 -9.57
C PHE A 106 -1.98 -3.02 -9.88
N SER A 107 -2.58 -3.45 -11.00
CA SER A 107 -2.67 -4.87 -11.35
C SER A 107 -1.33 -5.57 -11.56
N SER A 108 -0.29 -4.83 -11.98
CA SER A 108 1.08 -5.35 -12.13
C SER A 108 1.96 -5.14 -10.89
N LEU A 109 1.43 -4.54 -9.83
CA LEU A 109 2.22 -4.11 -8.68
C LEU A 109 2.78 -5.31 -7.93
N GLN A 110 4.09 -5.31 -7.73
CA GLN A 110 4.85 -6.38 -7.09
C GLN A 110 5.43 -5.95 -5.75
N LYS A 111 5.74 -4.67 -5.59
CA LYS A 111 6.41 -4.15 -4.40
C LYS A 111 5.79 -2.82 -3.96
N ILE A 112 5.48 -2.72 -2.68
CA ILE A 112 5.13 -1.47 -2.02
C ILE A 112 6.12 -1.24 -0.88
N GLU A 113 6.72 -0.07 -0.88
CA GLU A 113 7.62 0.39 0.17
C GLU A 113 7.16 1.75 0.69
N VAL A 114 6.99 1.85 2.00
CA VAL A 114 6.59 3.08 2.68
C VAL A 114 7.55 3.36 3.82
N ASP A 115 8.21 4.50 3.80
CA ASP A 115 9.22 4.87 4.78
C ASP A 115 8.96 6.28 5.33
N VAL A 116 8.99 6.45 6.64
CA VAL A 116 8.86 7.78 7.31
C VAL A 116 7.56 8.54 6.94
N CYS A 117 6.47 7.84 6.60
CA CYS A 117 5.17 8.46 6.28
C CYS A 117 4.32 8.54 7.55
N ARG A 118 4.39 9.66 8.27
CA ARG A 118 3.89 9.75 9.65
C ARG A 118 2.39 10.07 9.82
N LYS A 119 1.63 10.27 8.74
CA LYS A 119 0.18 10.54 8.80
C LYS A 119 -0.71 9.43 8.25
N ILE A 120 -0.15 8.51 7.47
CA ILE A 120 -0.90 7.38 6.95
C ILE A 120 -1.18 6.43 8.11
N LYS A 121 -2.47 6.14 8.31
CA LYS A 121 -2.96 5.22 9.34
C LYS A 121 -3.18 3.83 8.77
N ASP A 122 -3.70 3.77 7.55
CA ASP A 122 -4.09 2.51 6.93
C ASP A 122 -3.57 2.44 5.49
N LEU A 123 -2.82 1.39 5.17
CA LEU A 123 -2.11 1.34 3.90
C LEU A 123 -2.98 0.87 2.73
N LEU A 124 -3.52 -0.36 2.80
CA LEU A 124 -4.24 -1.00 1.70
C LEU A 124 -5.71 -1.26 2.06
N PRO A 125 -6.67 -0.61 1.38
CA PRO A 125 -8.08 -0.94 1.56
C PRO A 125 -8.38 -2.35 1.01
N LEU A 126 -9.25 -3.09 1.70
CA LEU A 126 -9.61 -4.47 1.39
C LEU A 126 -10.08 -4.65 -0.07
N ARG A 127 -10.82 -3.68 -0.62
CA ARG A 127 -11.26 -3.71 -2.03
C ARG A 127 -10.13 -3.73 -3.04
N LEU A 128 -8.98 -3.11 -2.75
CA LEU A 128 -7.85 -3.01 -3.67
C LEU A 128 -7.15 -4.36 -3.91
N LEU A 129 -7.23 -5.28 -2.94
CA LEU A 129 -6.54 -6.58 -3.00
C LEU A 129 -6.94 -7.42 -4.23
N ARG A 130 -8.16 -7.25 -4.74
CA ARG A 130 -8.62 -7.93 -5.97
C ARG A 130 -7.74 -7.63 -7.19
N TYR A 131 -7.07 -6.47 -7.19
CA TYR A 131 -6.15 -6.07 -8.25
C TYR A 131 -4.69 -6.41 -7.91
N LEU A 132 -4.32 -6.53 -6.64
CA LEU A 132 -2.95 -6.78 -6.18
C LEU A 132 -2.51 -8.25 -6.27
N GLN A 133 -2.96 -8.99 -7.28
CA GLN A 133 -2.66 -10.41 -7.46
C GLN A 133 -1.19 -10.71 -7.81
N ASN A 134 -0.43 -9.67 -8.19
CA ASN A 134 1.00 -9.74 -8.45
C ASN A 134 1.88 -9.26 -7.29
N LEU A 135 1.27 -8.80 -6.18
CA LEU A 135 2.01 -8.24 -5.05
C LEU A 135 2.85 -9.33 -4.38
N GLN A 136 4.14 -9.06 -4.23
CA GLN A 136 5.14 -9.97 -3.68
C GLN A 136 5.74 -9.45 -2.37
N THR A 137 5.79 -8.13 -2.18
CA THR A 137 6.47 -7.53 -1.03
C THR A 137 5.74 -6.30 -0.54
N ILE A 138 5.51 -6.27 0.78
CA ILE A 138 5.09 -5.09 1.53
C ILE A 138 6.22 -4.78 2.52
N ASN A 139 6.75 -3.57 2.47
CA ASN A 139 7.77 -3.08 3.37
C ASN A 139 7.34 -1.72 3.92
N VAL A 140 7.17 -1.62 5.24
CA VAL A 140 6.76 -0.38 5.90
C VAL A 140 7.70 -0.11 7.07
N ILE A 141 8.32 1.08 7.07
CA ILE A 141 9.35 1.48 8.02
C ILE A 141 9.01 2.87 8.61
N ALA A 142 9.23 3.05 9.90
CA ALA A 142 9.20 4.34 10.60
C ALA A 142 7.96 5.21 10.33
N SER A 143 6.81 4.57 10.13
CA SER A 143 5.53 5.22 9.84
C SER A 143 4.65 5.20 11.09
N ASP A 144 5.00 6.07 12.04
CA ASP A 144 4.61 5.98 13.45
C ASP A 144 3.09 5.97 13.73
N GLN A 145 2.25 6.47 12.82
CA GLN A 145 0.78 6.49 12.96
C GLN A 145 0.07 5.34 12.24
N MET A 146 0.81 4.44 11.56
CA MET A 146 0.22 3.29 10.88
C MET A 146 -0.43 2.38 11.90
N GLU A 147 -1.76 2.20 11.81
CA GLU A 147 -2.58 1.33 12.66
C GLU A 147 -2.81 -0.04 12.00
N GLU A 148 -3.01 -0.06 10.68
CA GLU A 148 -3.27 -1.28 9.89
C GLU A 148 -2.56 -1.29 8.53
N ILE A 149 -2.04 -2.46 8.13
CA ILE A 149 -1.47 -2.62 6.78
C ILE A 149 -2.57 -2.88 5.75
N ILE A 150 -3.55 -3.70 6.13
CA ILE A 150 -4.73 -3.99 5.32
C ILE A 150 -5.94 -3.72 6.17
N TRP A 151 -6.80 -2.81 5.73
CA TRP A 151 -7.96 -2.35 6.50
C TRP A 151 -9.25 -2.59 5.73
N SER A 152 -10.35 -2.77 6.44
CA SER A 152 -11.66 -2.98 5.83
C SER A 152 -12.31 -1.66 5.44
N ASP A 153 -12.39 -1.39 4.14
CA ASP A 153 -13.12 -0.25 3.54
C ASP A 153 -14.58 -0.60 3.18
N TYR A 154 -15.15 -1.58 3.89
CA TYR A 154 -16.56 -1.98 3.80
C TYR A 154 -17.38 -1.35 4.92
N GLU A 155 -18.42 -0.59 4.56
CA GLU A 155 -19.32 0.07 5.52
C GLU A 155 -20.50 -0.84 5.91
N GLY A 156 -21.20 -0.46 6.98
CA GLY A 156 -22.36 -1.20 7.50
C GLY A 156 -23.47 -1.36 6.45
N GLY A 157 -23.62 -2.59 5.94
CA GLY A 157 -24.60 -2.96 4.92
C GLY A 157 -23.99 -3.44 3.60
N GLU A 158 -22.68 -3.29 3.41
CA GLU A 158 -21.98 -3.89 2.28
C GLU A 158 -21.45 -5.28 2.63
N GLU A 159 -21.68 -6.25 1.74
CA GLU A 159 -21.13 -7.58 1.88
C GLU A 159 -19.67 -7.60 1.42
N ALA A 160 -18.76 -7.71 2.38
CA ALA A 160 -17.37 -8.04 2.10
C ALA A 160 -17.28 -9.49 1.58
N PRO A 161 -16.37 -9.79 0.63
CA PRO A 161 -16.18 -11.14 0.16
C PRO A 161 -15.78 -12.06 1.33
N GLU A 162 -16.32 -13.27 1.39
CA GLU A 162 -15.94 -14.24 2.44
C GLU A 162 -14.44 -14.56 2.43
N LYS A 163 -13.81 -14.49 1.25
CA LYS A 163 -12.41 -14.84 1.04
C LYS A 163 -11.75 -13.92 0.02
N LEU A 164 -10.55 -13.46 0.35
CA LEU A 164 -9.62 -12.78 -0.55
C LEU A 164 -8.26 -13.49 -0.55
N THR A 165 -7.48 -13.28 -1.60
CA THR A 165 -6.17 -13.91 -1.77
C THR A 165 -5.13 -12.92 -2.23
N LEU A 166 -3.92 -13.03 -1.68
CA LEU A 166 -2.70 -12.43 -2.22
C LEU A 166 -1.74 -13.57 -2.60
N PRO A 167 -1.97 -14.25 -3.74
CA PRO A 167 -1.36 -15.53 -4.04
C PRO A 167 0.14 -15.46 -4.32
N LYS A 168 0.71 -14.27 -4.53
CA LYS A 168 2.14 -14.09 -4.77
C LYS A 168 2.87 -13.35 -3.64
N LEU A 169 2.18 -12.97 -2.57
CA LEU A 169 2.80 -12.26 -1.46
C LEU A 169 3.80 -13.19 -0.78
N LYS A 170 5.07 -12.78 -0.74
CA LYS A 170 6.19 -13.57 -0.20
C LYS A 170 6.79 -12.95 1.04
N THR A 171 6.78 -11.62 1.14
CA THR A 171 7.54 -10.90 2.16
C THR A 171 6.72 -9.76 2.73
N VAL A 172 6.65 -9.70 4.05
CA VAL A 172 6.08 -8.60 4.83
C VAL A 172 7.14 -8.16 5.85
N ILE A 173 7.59 -6.91 5.76
CA ILE A 173 8.58 -6.32 6.67
C ILE A 173 7.99 -5.05 7.26
N LEU A 174 7.86 -5.00 8.58
CA LEU A 174 7.19 -3.95 9.33
C LEU A 174 8.08 -3.50 10.49
N HIS A 175 8.79 -2.40 10.33
CA HIS A 175 9.76 -1.92 11.33
C HIS A 175 9.38 -0.53 11.86
N GLU A 176 9.52 -0.31 13.16
CA GLU A 176 9.32 1.00 13.79
C GLU A 176 7.89 1.55 13.53
N LEU A 177 6.88 0.68 13.70
CA LEU A 177 5.47 1.01 13.54
C LEU A 177 4.80 0.99 14.92
N PHE A 178 5.01 2.06 15.70
CA PHE A 178 4.63 2.12 17.10
C PHE A 178 3.11 2.01 17.33
N ALA A 179 2.29 2.61 16.47
CA ALA A 179 0.82 2.56 16.54
C ALA A 179 0.18 1.36 15.81
N LEU A 180 0.97 0.44 15.23
CA LEU A 180 0.42 -0.68 14.47
C LEU A 180 -0.31 -1.61 15.42
N LYS A 181 -1.62 -1.77 15.23
CA LYS A 181 -2.49 -2.61 16.08
C LYS A 181 -2.65 -4.00 15.50
N SER A 182 -2.77 -4.07 14.17
CA SER A 182 -2.89 -5.34 13.46
C SER A 182 -2.32 -5.22 12.05
N ILE A 183 -1.92 -6.34 11.45
CA ILE A 183 -1.61 -6.35 10.02
C ILE A 183 -2.91 -6.32 9.19
N TYR A 184 -3.94 -6.99 9.69
CA TYR A 184 -5.26 -7.08 9.10
C TYR A 184 -6.31 -7.34 10.21
N SER A 185 -7.37 -6.51 10.27
CA SER A 185 -8.45 -6.65 11.26
C SER A 185 -9.81 -7.06 10.69
N GLY A 186 -9.89 -7.46 9.41
CA GLY A 186 -11.19 -7.76 8.79
C GLY A 186 -11.86 -8.98 9.43
N SER A 187 -13.01 -8.73 10.07
CA SER A 187 -13.70 -9.71 10.93
C SER A 187 -14.54 -10.75 10.17
N THR A 188 -14.88 -10.50 8.90
CA THR A 188 -15.75 -11.37 8.09
C THR A 188 -15.05 -11.95 6.86
N THR A 189 -13.95 -11.35 6.41
CA THR A 189 -13.20 -11.78 5.23
C THR A 189 -11.96 -12.57 5.65
N VAL A 190 -11.77 -13.76 5.09
CA VAL A 190 -10.54 -14.55 5.27
C VAL A 190 -9.50 -14.16 4.22
N LEU A 191 -8.29 -13.76 4.63
CA LEU A 191 -7.24 -13.30 3.72
C LEU A 191 -6.12 -14.31 3.48
N ILE A 192 -6.19 -15.07 2.39
CA ILE A 192 -5.24 -16.16 2.15
C ILE A 192 -3.96 -15.69 1.45
N CYS A 193 -2.81 -15.99 2.08
CA CYS A 193 -1.47 -15.66 1.62
C CYS A 193 -0.53 -16.88 1.61
N ASP A 194 -0.93 -17.96 0.92
CA ASP A 194 -0.20 -19.25 0.95
C ASP A 194 1.25 -19.21 0.40
N SER A 195 1.65 -18.12 -0.27
CA SER A 195 3.02 -17.92 -0.77
C SER A 195 3.96 -17.20 0.21
N LEU A 196 3.46 -16.83 1.40
CA LEU A 196 4.18 -15.99 2.35
C LEU A 196 5.35 -16.76 2.97
N LYS A 197 6.56 -16.32 2.66
CA LYS A 197 7.83 -16.93 3.07
C LYS A 197 8.53 -16.19 4.21
N ARG A 198 8.32 -14.88 4.32
CA ARG A 198 9.02 -14.02 5.28
C ARG A 198 8.07 -13.04 5.95
N ILE A 199 8.06 -13.05 7.28
CA ILE A 199 7.46 -12.01 8.11
C ILE A 199 8.55 -11.48 9.03
N GLU A 200 8.78 -10.17 9.00
CA GLU A 200 9.58 -9.46 9.99
C GLU A 200 8.77 -8.32 10.58
N ILE A 201 8.64 -8.32 11.91
CA ILE A 201 8.00 -7.24 12.66
C ILE A 201 8.97 -6.82 13.76
N GLN A 202 9.36 -5.55 13.77
CA GLN A 202 10.25 -5.00 14.77
C GLN A 202 9.74 -3.67 15.30
N LEU A 203 9.88 -3.43 16.60
CA LEU A 203 9.57 -2.14 17.23
C LEU A 203 8.13 -1.71 16.96
N SER A 204 7.17 -2.55 17.38
CA SER A 204 5.74 -2.27 17.27
C SER A 204 5.09 -2.44 18.63
N GLU A 205 4.73 -1.33 19.26
CA GLU A 205 4.31 -1.30 20.66
C GLU A 205 2.84 -1.64 20.82
N GLU A 206 1.96 -1.20 19.91
CA GLU A 206 0.51 -1.41 20.00
C GLU A 206 0.01 -2.71 19.34
N ILE A 207 0.88 -3.51 18.72
CA ILE A 207 0.42 -4.66 17.93
C ILE A 207 -0.17 -5.72 18.84
N GLU A 208 -1.46 -5.99 18.67
CA GLU A 208 -2.16 -7.02 19.43
C GLU A 208 -2.23 -8.34 18.66
N SER A 209 -2.26 -8.26 17.32
CA SER A 209 -2.41 -9.42 16.43
C SER A 209 -1.69 -9.28 15.09
N VAL A 210 -1.31 -10.42 14.52
CA VAL A 210 -0.61 -10.54 13.22
C VAL A 210 -1.54 -11.16 12.15
N PHE A 211 -2.81 -11.42 12.47
CA PHE A 211 -3.67 -12.39 11.78
C PHE A 211 -3.84 -12.13 10.28
N TRP A 212 -3.52 -13.15 9.47
CA TRP A 212 -3.84 -13.19 8.04
C TRP A 212 -5.03 -14.11 7.73
N THR A 213 -5.39 -15.11 8.55
CA THR A 213 -6.47 -16.05 8.16
C THR A 213 -7.12 -16.77 9.35
N GLY A 214 -8.44 -16.97 9.27
CA GLY A 214 -9.17 -17.97 10.05
C GLY A 214 -8.91 -19.41 9.55
N PHE A 215 -7.71 -19.94 9.82
CA PHE A 215 -7.17 -21.27 9.46
C PHE A 215 -6.36 -21.39 8.16
N ASN A 216 -5.05 -21.16 8.27
CA ASN A 216 -4.00 -22.05 7.75
C ASN A 216 -2.68 -21.70 8.45
N PRO A 217 -1.92 -22.63 9.07
CA PRO A 217 -0.54 -22.31 9.46
C PRO A 217 0.21 -21.98 8.18
N LEU A 218 0.74 -20.76 8.05
CA LEU A 218 1.46 -20.26 6.87
C LEU A 218 2.45 -21.32 6.36
N PRO A 219 2.07 -22.16 5.38
CA PRO A 219 2.74 -23.46 5.20
C PRO A 219 4.09 -23.33 4.50
N THR A 220 4.30 -22.16 3.87
CA THR A 220 5.51 -21.79 3.16
C THR A 220 6.38 -20.80 3.95
N LEU A 221 6.02 -20.48 5.20
CA LEU A 221 6.78 -19.53 6.02
C LEU A 221 8.15 -20.11 6.36
N GLU A 222 9.18 -19.52 5.80
CA GLU A 222 10.59 -19.91 5.96
C GLU A 222 11.29 -19.03 7.01
N HIS A 223 10.87 -17.78 7.15
CA HIS A 223 11.48 -16.80 8.04
C HIS A 223 10.42 -16.02 8.82
N LEU A 224 10.52 -16.09 10.14
CA LEU A 224 9.70 -15.32 11.06
C LEU A 224 10.63 -14.62 12.06
N GLN A 225 10.62 -13.29 12.05
CA GLN A 225 11.37 -12.47 12.99
C GLN A 225 10.42 -11.51 13.68
N LEU A 226 10.32 -11.64 14.99
CA LEU A 226 9.50 -10.77 15.84
C LEU A 226 10.41 -10.17 16.91
N GLY A 227 10.52 -8.85 16.94
CA GLY A 227 11.41 -8.14 17.86
C GLY A 227 10.71 -6.96 18.52
N ARG A 228 10.61 -6.97 19.85
CA ARG A 228 9.97 -5.90 20.64
C ARG A 228 8.51 -5.64 20.21
N LEU A 229 7.64 -6.58 20.55
CA LEU A 229 6.19 -6.55 20.32
C LEU A 229 5.46 -6.67 21.66
N ASP A 230 5.45 -5.57 22.42
CA ASP A 230 5.16 -5.63 23.85
C ASP A 230 3.70 -6.01 24.18
N ASN A 231 2.76 -5.69 23.28
CA ASN A 231 1.33 -5.98 23.44
C ASN A 231 0.84 -7.17 22.60
N LEU A 232 1.72 -7.93 21.95
CA LEU A 232 1.32 -9.05 21.08
C LEU A 232 0.63 -10.15 21.91
N LYS A 233 -0.68 -10.34 21.67
CA LYS A 233 -1.48 -11.34 22.38
C LYS A 233 -1.40 -12.71 21.70
N SER A 234 -1.51 -12.73 20.37
CA SER A 234 -1.44 -13.96 19.59
C SER A 234 -0.92 -13.69 18.17
N MET A 235 -0.33 -14.73 17.58
CA MET A 235 0.05 -14.77 16.18
C MET A 235 -1.00 -15.41 15.27
N PHE A 236 -1.81 -16.33 15.79
CA PHE A 236 -2.83 -17.09 15.05
C PHE A 236 -4.17 -17.13 15.82
N ASP A 237 -5.30 -16.99 15.13
CA ASP A 237 -6.62 -17.02 15.79
C ASP A 237 -6.88 -18.41 16.38
N GLU A 238 -7.16 -18.49 17.68
CA GLU A 238 -7.64 -19.71 18.33
C GLU A 238 -9.18 -19.83 18.23
N GLU A 239 -9.89 -18.75 17.94
CA GLU A 239 -11.36 -18.64 18.11
C GLU A 239 -12.23 -19.05 16.90
N VAL A 240 -11.66 -19.59 15.82
CA VAL A 240 -12.47 -20.23 14.74
C VAL A 240 -12.52 -21.77 14.91
N LEU A 241 -12.47 -22.23 16.18
CA LEU A 241 -12.52 -23.66 16.57
C LEU A 241 -13.92 -24.16 17.01
N ALA A 242 -14.99 -23.42 16.75
CA ALA A 242 -16.36 -23.82 17.10
C ALA A 242 -17.27 -23.95 15.87
#